data_AF-A0A0S8KBP4-F1
#
_entry.id   AF-A0A0S8KBP4-F1
#
_cell.length_a   1.000
_cell.length_b   1.000
_cell.length_c   1.000
_cell.angle_alpha   90.00
_cell.angle_beta   90.00
_cell.angle_gamma   90.00
#
_symmetry.space_group_name_H-M   'P 1'
#
loop_
_entity.id
_entity.type
_entity.pdbx_description
1 polymer ?
#
loop_
_entity_poly.entity_id
_entity_poly.type
_entity_poly.pdbx_seq_one_letter_code
_entity_poly.pdbx_strand_id
1 'polypeptide(L)'
;MLKTWRDWMALVLLFVLWLQLGVPPLLGQEIRGSSETSGARSPRYYLSLGTEDALMIKVFIWGQVELPGVYEVPDGTDLIAALSLAGGPTDHAKLSEVKIIRTGASDSEVITVNVKKYMNTGDINLIPVLKPGDTVVVSGTVFRMFARFATFVSQLAIVANVIVLLSYRR
;
A
#
# COMPACT_ATOMS: atom_id res chain seq x y z
N MET A 1 -39.70 -5.69 -12.29
CA MET A 1 -39.81 -7.13 -11.95
C MET A 1 -38.98 -7.90 -12.97
N LEU A 2 -37.69 -8.11 -12.69
CA LEU A 2 -36.76 -8.84 -13.59
C LEU A 2 -37.13 -10.32 -13.55
N LYS A 3 -37.71 -10.85 -14.62
CA LYS A 3 -38.45 -12.11 -14.58
C LYS A 3 -37.67 -13.30 -15.16
N THR A 4 -36.50 -13.08 -15.77
CA THR A 4 -35.69 -14.20 -16.31
C THR A 4 -34.20 -14.04 -16.03
N TRP A 5 -33.50 -15.16 -15.90
CA TRP A 5 -32.04 -15.21 -15.64
C TRP A 5 -31.21 -14.51 -16.73
N ARG A 6 -31.76 -14.42 -17.94
CA ARG A 6 -31.22 -13.65 -19.07
C ARG A 6 -31.17 -12.14 -18.81
N ASP A 7 -32.15 -11.60 -18.10
CA ASP A 7 -32.20 -10.17 -17.76
C ASP A 7 -31.12 -9.83 -16.71
N TRP A 8 -30.84 -10.78 -15.81
CA TRP A 8 -29.79 -10.66 -14.81
C TRP A 8 -28.40 -10.66 -15.45
N MET A 9 -28.18 -11.51 -16.45
CA MET A 9 -26.93 -11.53 -17.22
C MET A 9 -26.71 -10.27 -18.06
N ALA A 10 -27.78 -9.71 -18.64
CA ALA A 10 -27.71 -8.46 -19.40
C ALA A 10 -27.26 -7.28 -18.52
N LEU A 11 -27.73 -7.22 -17.27
CA LEU A 11 -27.32 -6.20 -16.31
C LEU A 11 -25.86 -6.34 -15.88
N VAL A 12 -25.38 -7.58 -15.67
CA VAL A 12 -23.97 -7.85 -15.34
C VAL A 12 -23.06 -7.45 -16.50
N LEU A 13 -23.45 -7.76 -17.74
CA LEU A 13 -22.68 -7.39 -18.92
C LEU A 13 -22.66 -5.87 -19.15
N LEU A 14 -23.78 -5.19 -18.93
CA LEU A 14 -23.83 -3.71 -18.97
C LEU A 14 -22.96 -3.09 -17.88
N PHE A 15 -22.92 -3.67 -16.69
CA PHE A 15 -22.08 -3.19 -15.59
C PHE A 15 -20.58 -3.35 -15.90
N VAL A 16 -20.18 -4.50 -16.45
CA VAL A 16 -18.80 -4.76 -16.86
C VAL A 16 -18.39 -3.87 -18.04
N LEU A 17 -19.28 -3.65 -19.00
CA LEU A 17 -19.05 -2.76 -20.13
C LEU A 17 -18.94 -1.29 -19.68
N TRP A 18 -19.76 -0.87 -18.72
CA TRP A 18 -19.68 0.45 -18.09
C TRP A 18 -18.36 0.64 -17.32
N LEU A 19 -17.87 -0.41 -16.66
CA LEU A 19 -16.58 -0.40 -15.95
C LEU A 19 -15.39 -0.22 -16.90
N GLN A 20 -15.46 -0.76 -18.12
CA GLN A 20 -14.39 -0.67 -19.12
C GLN A 20 -14.33 0.67 -19.87
N LEU A 21 -15.46 1.37 -19.99
CA LEU A 21 -15.55 2.65 -20.72
C LEU A 21 -15.04 3.86 -19.91
N GLY A 22 -14.79 3.71 -18.61
CA GLY A 22 -14.10 4.71 -17.80
C GLY A 22 -14.77 6.09 -17.73
N VAL A 23 -16.08 6.18 -17.96
CA VAL A 23 -16.82 7.45 -17.87
C VAL A 23 -17.27 7.65 -16.43
N PRO A 24 -16.67 8.56 -15.66
CA PRO A 24 -17.15 8.87 -14.31
C PRO A 24 -18.57 9.44 -14.41
N PRO A 25 -19.47 9.12 -13.46
CA PRO A 25 -20.74 9.83 -13.35
C PRO A 25 -20.44 11.30 -13.09
N LEU A 26 -20.73 12.14 -14.08
CA LEU A 26 -20.80 13.59 -13.94
C LEU A 26 -22.00 13.94 -13.05
N LEU A 27 -21.92 13.61 -11.77
CA LEU A 27 -22.66 14.33 -10.75
C LEU A 27 -21.84 15.58 -10.46
N GLY A 28 -22.34 16.71 -10.96
CA GLY A 28 -21.80 18.01 -10.62
C GLY A 28 -21.73 18.20 -9.12
N GLN A 29 -20.53 18.41 -8.61
CA GLN A 29 -20.29 19.31 -7.50
C GLN A 29 -19.17 20.25 -7.90
N GLU A 30 -19.61 21.36 -8.50
CA GLU A 30 -19.31 22.70 -8.04
C GLU A 30 -18.11 22.80 -7.09
N ILE A 31 -17.03 23.40 -7.57
CA ILE A 31 -15.96 23.91 -6.73
C ILE A 31 -16.57 24.98 -5.83
N ARG A 32 -16.84 24.64 -4.57
CA ARG A 32 -16.93 25.61 -3.47
C ARG A 32 -16.09 25.13 -2.31
N GLY A 33 -15.15 25.99 -1.93
CA GLY A 33 -14.20 25.74 -0.86
C GLY A 33 -14.84 25.57 0.52
N SER A 34 -13.99 25.03 1.40
CA SER A 34 -14.02 25.03 2.87
C SER A 34 -15.30 24.52 3.55
N SER A 35 -15.25 23.33 4.14
CA SER A 35 -14.98 23.14 5.58
C SER A 35 -15.33 21.71 6.03
N GLU A 36 -14.35 21.09 6.70
CA GLU A 36 -14.43 20.06 7.74
C GLU A 36 -15.70 19.17 7.84
N THR A 37 -15.52 17.89 7.51
CA THR A 37 -16.11 16.81 8.32
C THR A 37 -15.07 15.73 8.61
N SER A 38 -14.66 15.74 9.87
CA SER A 38 -13.81 14.79 10.58
C SER A 38 -14.29 13.34 10.43
N GLY A 39 -13.36 12.39 10.27
CA GLY A 39 -13.69 10.96 10.33
C GLY A 39 -12.64 9.98 9.82
N ALA A 40 -11.60 10.43 9.12
CA ALA A 40 -10.44 9.59 8.81
C ALA A 40 -9.43 9.69 9.97
N ARG A 41 -9.16 8.57 10.64
CA ARG A 41 -8.14 8.44 11.69
C ARG A 41 -6.76 8.82 11.13
N SER A 42 -6.39 10.09 11.22
CA SER A 42 -5.01 10.54 11.06
C SER A 42 -4.19 10.02 12.26
N PRO A 43 -3.08 9.28 12.05
CA PRO A 43 -2.18 8.98 13.16
C PRO A 43 -1.72 10.30 13.78
N ARG A 44 -1.88 10.41 15.10
CA ARG A 44 -1.51 11.61 15.85
C ARG A 44 -0.01 11.86 15.73
N TYR A 45 0.35 12.96 15.08
CA TYR A 45 1.72 13.45 14.99
C TYR A 45 2.19 13.93 16.37
N TYR A 46 3.33 13.43 16.84
CA TYR A 46 4.12 14.10 17.88
C TYR A 46 5.09 15.06 17.19
N LEU A 47 4.60 16.23 16.78
CA LEU A 47 5.46 17.34 16.42
C LEU A 47 5.81 18.08 17.72
N SER A 48 6.95 17.74 18.33
CA SER A 48 7.55 18.61 19.34
C SER A 48 8.23 19.76 18.59
N LEU A 49 7.52 20.89 18.47
CA LEU A 49 8.09 22.15 18.01
C LEU A 49 9.24 22.52 18.95
N GLY A 50 10.46 22.37 18.47
CA GLY A 50 11.66 22.66 19.26
C GLY A 50 12.97 22.47 18.49
N THR A 51 12.99 22.73 17.19
CA THR A 51 14.21 23.06 16.42
C THR A 51 13.77 23.41 15.00
N GLU A 52 14.07 24.63 14.56
CA GLU A 52 13.49 25.21 13.33
C GLU A 52 14.08 24.64 12.01
N ASP A 53 14.96 23.64 12.06
CA ASP A 53 15.68 23.11 10.89
C ASP A 53 15.80 21.57 10.85
N ALA A 54 14.77 20.83 11.29
CA ALA A 54 14.77 19.37 11.12
C ALA A 54 14.43 19.00 9.67
N LEU A 55 15.42 18.49 8.92
CA LEU A 55 15.20 17.96 7.58
C LEU A 55 14.22 16.78 7.63
N MET A 56 13.07 16.90 6.98
CA MET A 56 12.06 15.84 6.91
C MET A 56 12.30 14.96 5.68
N ILE A 57 12.20 13.64 5.88
CA ILE A 57 12.40 12.64 4.85
C ILE A 57 11.12 11.83 4.64
N LYS A 58 10.87 11.43 3.39
CA LYS A 58 9.75 10.55 3.04
C LYS A 58 10.19 9.10 3.10
N VAL A 59 9.46 8.29 3.85
CA VAL A 59 9.64 6.84 3.94
C VAL A 59 8.32 6.14 3.65
N PHE A 60 8.39 4.98 3.01
CA PHE A 60 7.22 4.21 2.60
C PHE A 60 7.13 2.94 3.44
N ILE A 61 6.01 2.71 4.12
CA ILE A 61 5.82 1.53 4.98
C ILE A 61 4.71 0.67 4.39
N TRP A 62 5.04 -0.58 4.08
CA TRP A 62 4.17 -1.55 3.43
C TRP A 62 4.13 -2.87 4.17
N GLY A 63 3.07 -3.64 3.94
CA GLY A 63 2.93 -5.01 4.41
C GLY A 63 2.13 -5.12 5.70
N GLN A 64 2.55 -6.01 6.59
CA GLN A 64 1.81 -6.39 7.80
C GLN A 64 2.06 -5.43 8.98
N VAL A 65 1.62 -4.19 8.83
CA VAL A 65 1.58 -3.14 9.87
C VAL A 65 0.16 -2.63 10.03
N GLU A 66 -0.16 -2.02 11.17
CA GLU A 66 -1.52 -1.51 11.44
C GLU A 66 -1.97 -0.46 10.40
N LEU A 67 -1.07 0.47 10.08
CA LEU A 67 -1.33 1.57 9.15
C LEU A 67 -0.24 1.61 8.06
N PRO A 68 -0.37 0.85 6.96
CA PRO A 68 0.56 0.98 5.83
C PRO A 68 0.34 2.32 5.11
N GLY A 69 1.40 2.94 4.61
CA GLY A 69 1.32 4.24 3.94
C GLY A 69 2.64 4.97 3.80
N VAL A 70 2.55 6.25 3.43
CA VAL A 70 3.69 7.17 3.31
C VAL A 70 3.82 7.95 4.61
N TYR A 71 5.03 8.05 5.13
CA TYR A 71 5.34 8.77 6.35
C TYR A 71 6.41 9.83 6.09
N GLU A 72 6.18 11.02 6.61
CA GLU A 72 7.19 12.08 6.68
C GLU A 72 7.76 12.08 8.10
N VAL A 73 9.04 11.77 8.22
CA VAL A 73 9.75 11.62 9.49
C VAL A 73 11.01 12.48 9.50
N PRO A 74 11.49 12.93 10.66
CA PRO A 74 12.78 13.63 10.73
C PRO A 74 13.91 12.74 10.20
N ASP A 75 14.89 13.35 9.54
CA ASP A 75 16.14 12.67 9.21
C ASP A 75 16.79 12.12 10.49
N GLY A 76 17.36 10.92 10.40
CA GLY A 76 17.83 10.20 11.58
C GLY A 76 16.79 9.28 12.24
N THR A 77 15.54 9.25 11.77
CA THR A 77 14.52 8.31 12.28
C THR A 77 14.91 6.86 12.01
N ASP A 78 14.86 6.02 13.06
CA ASP A 78 15.16 4.59 12.95
C ASP A 78 13.95 3.75 12.51
N LEU A 79 14.21 2.49 12.13
CA LEU A 79 13.15 1.57 11.70
C LEU A 79 12.08 1.35 12.78
N ILE A 80 12.44 1.34 14.06
CA ILE A 80 11.50 1.04 15.16
C ILE A 80 10.53 2.20 15.37
N ALA A 81 11.05 3.43 15.39
CA ALA A 81 10.26 4.64 15.47
C ALA A 81 9.31 4.75 14.27
N ALA A 82 9.79 4.49 13.06
CA ALA A 82 8.96 4.49 11.86
C ALA A 82 7.83 3.44 11.92
N LEU A 83 8.14 2.20 12.34
CA LEU A 83 7.11 1.16 12.54
C LEU A 83 6.12 1.53 13.64
N SER A 84 6.57 2.22 14.70
CA SER A 84 5.71 2.70 15.78
C SER A 84 4.74 3.77 15.30
N LEU A 85 5.20 4.69 14.43
CA LEU A 85 4.33 5.67 13.76
C LEU A 85 3.27 5.01 12.87
N ALA A 86 3.62 3.86 12.27
CA ALA A 86 2.68 3.03 11.52
C ALA A 86 1.72 2.20 12.38
N GLY A 87 1.68 2.44 13.71
CA GLY A 87 0.84 1.72 14.66
C GLY A 87 1.40 0.36 15.09
N GLY A 88 2.61 0.02 14.65
CA GLY A 88 3.27 -1.24 14.96
C GLY A 88 2.97 -2.38 13.97
N PRO A 89 3.62 -3.53 14.15
CA PRO A 89 3.38 -4.72 13.35
C PRO A 89 2.09 -5.42 13.76
N THR A 90 1.35 -5.93 12.78
CA THR A 90 0.16 -6.77 13.02
C THR A 90 0.55 -8.17 13.54
N ASP A 91 -0.42 -8.93 14.06
CA ASP A 91 -0.21 -10.30 14.57
C ASP A 91 0.38 -11.28 13.53
N HIS A 92 0.23 -11.00 12.24
CA HIS A 92 0.72 -11.85 11.15
C HIS A 92 2.07 -11.39 10.56
N ALA A 93 2.69 -10.38 11.17
CA ALA A 93 3.98 -9.84 10.73
C ALA A 93 5.14 -10.80 11.01
N LYS A 94 5.98 -11.03 10.00
CA LYS A 94 7.24 -11.77 10.13
C LYS A 94 8.39 -10.81 10.46
N LEU A 95 8.50 -10.45 11.74
CA LEU A 95 9.51 -9.50 12.25
C LEU A 95 10.97 -9.97 12.14
N SER A 96 11.21 -11.24 11.82
CA SER A 96 12.57 -11.74 11.60
C SER A 96 13.16 -11.32 10.24
N GLU A 97 12.32 -10.89 9.30
CA GLU A 97 12.68 -10.60 7.91
C GLU A 97 11.96 -9.33 7.41
N VAL A 98 12.16 -8.22 8.12
CA VAL A 98 11.73 -6.91 7.65
C VAL A 98 12.72 -6.44 6.59
N LYS A 99 12.25 -5.96 5.45
CA LYS A 99 13.12 -5.51 4.36
C LYS A 99 13.07 -4.00 4.25
N ILE A 100 14.21 -3.38 4.03
CA ILE A 100 14.33 -1.97 3.65
C ILE A 100 14.88 -1.97 2.24
N ILE A 101 14.10 -1.46 1.31
CA ILE A 101 14.49 -1.28 -0.08
C ILE A 101 14.93 0.17 -0.21
N ARG A 102 16.20 0.36 -0.55
CA ARG A 102 16.83 1.66 -0.69
C ARG A 102 17.22 1.87 -2.13
N THR A 103 16.54 2.80 -2.80
CA THR A 103 16.84 3.14 -4.19
C THR A 103 17.87 4.28 -4.21
N GLY A 104 19.11 3.96 -4.58
CA GLY A 104 20.15 4.95 -4.87
C GLY A 104 20.09 5.46 -6.31
N ALA A 105 20.98 6.40 -6.64
CA ALA A 105 21.05 7.00 -7.98
C ALA A 105 21.45 6.01 -9.09
N SER A 106 22.08 4.89 -8.74
CA SER A 106 22.58 3.90 -9.72
C SER A 106 22.22 2.46 -9.37
N ASP A 107 22.01 2.14 -8.09
CA ASP A 107 21.71 0.80 -7.61
C ASP A 107 20.59 0.80 -6.55
N SER A 108 19.82 -0.29 -6.51
CA SER A 108 18.86 -0.56 -5.44
C SER A 108 19.44 -1.59 -4.47
N GLU A 109 19.52 -1.21 -3.19
CA GLU A 109 19.99 -2.07 -2.11
C GLU A 109 18.79 -2.63 -1.33
N VAL A 110 18.84 -3.91 -0.95
CA VAL A 110 17.84 -4.53 -0.08
C VAL A 110 18.49 -4.95 1.24
N ILE A 111 18.19 -4.23 2.30
CA ILE A 111 18.68 -4.49 3.65
C ILE A 111 17.64 -5.34 4.38
N THR A 112 18.05 -6.50 4.89
CA THR A 112 17.16 -7.36 5.69
C THR A 112 17.47 -7.17 7.18
N VAL A 113 16.43 -6.82 7.95
CA VAL A 113 16.53 -6.48 9.36
C VAL A 113 15.71 -7.47 10.19
N ASN A 114 16.33 -7.98 11.26
CA ASN A 114 15.67 -8.86 12.22
C ASN A 114 15.20 -8.04 13.43
N VAL A 115 14.03 -7.41 13.28
CA VAL A 115 13.37 -6.63 14.33
C VAL A 115 13.04 -7.51 15.54
N LYS A 116 12.69 -8.79 15.33
CA LYS A 116 12.41 -9.71 16.44
C LYS A 116 13.61 -9.87 17.38
N LYS A 117 14.83 -9.92 16.85
CA LYS A 117 16.04 -10.01 17.66
C LYS A 117 16.22 -8.76 18.52
N TYR A 118 16.04 -7.57 17.94
CA TYR A 118 16.05 -6.32 18.67
C TYR A 118 15.03 -6.29 19.82
N MET A 119 13.78 -6.72 19.57
CA MET A 119 12.75 -6.75 20.62
C MET A 119 13.13 -7.66 21.81
N ASN A 120 13.97 -8.67 21.58
CA ASN A 120 14.43 -9.59 22.62
C ASN A 120 15.72 -9.14 23.31
N THR A 121 16.62 -8.44 22.60
CA THR A 121 17.95 -8.10 23.11
C THR A 121 18.14 -6.63 23.47
N GLY A 122 17.30 -5.74 22.92
CA GLY A 122 17.48 -4.29 23.02
C GLY A 122 18.70 -3.74 22.28
N ASP A 123 19.37 -4.54 21.44
CA ASP A 123 20.61 -4.15 20.77
C ASP A 123 20.36 -3.21 19.60
N ILE A 124 20.59 -1.91 19.81
CA ILE A 124 20.31 -0.85 18.84
C ILE A 124 21.13 -0.98 17.55
N ASN A 125 22.27 -1.67 17.57
CA ASN A 125 23.11 -1.87 16.37
C ASN A 125 22.40 -2.73 15.31
N LEU A 126 21.35 -3.45 15.69
CA LEU A 126 20.53 -4.25 14.78
C LEU A 126 19.53 -3.40 13.99
N ILE A 127 19.29 -2.15 14.40
CA ILE A 127 18.25 -1.29 13.85
C ILE A 127 18.91 -0.19 13.02
N PRO A 128 18.76 -0.23 11.68
CA PRO A 128 19.30 0.82 10.83
C PRO A 128 18.43 2.08 10.88
N VAL A 129 19.09 3.21 10.65
CA VAL A 129 18.45 4.50 10.38
C VAL A 129 17.91 4.52 8.96
N LEU A 130 16.70 5.06 8.80
CA LEU A 130 16.05 5.21 7.50
C LEU A 130 16.61 6.42 6.74
N LYS A 131 16.63 6.31 5.42
CA LYS A 131 17.08 7.35 4.49
C LYS A 131 15.92 7.82 3.60
N PRO A 132 16.03 9.00 2.98
CA PRO A 132 15.03 9.49 2.05
C PRO A 132 14.71 8.47 0.96
N GLY A 133 13.42 8.19 0.77
CA GLY A 133 12.94 7.26 -0.25
C GLY A 133 13.00 5.78 0.16
N ASP A 134 13.45 5.45 1.37
CA ASP A 134 13.46 4.07 1.84
C ASP A 134 12.04 3.50 1.86
N THR A 135 11.91 2.27 1.36
CA THR A 135 10.68 1.49 1.41
C THR A 135 10.84 0.33 2.38
N VAL A 136 10.17 0.43 3.53
CA VAL A 136 10.08 -0.62 4.54
C VAL A 136 8.96 -1.58 4.17
N VAL A 137 9.30 -2.85 4.00
CA VAL A 137 8.35 -3.93 3.71
C VAL A 137 8.36 -4.93 4.85
N VAL A 138 7.28 -4.93 5.63
CA VAL A 138 7.04 -5.91 6.67
C VAL A 138 6.36 -7.12 6.04
N SER A 139 7.17 -8.14 5.77
CA SER A 139 6.66 -9.40 5.21
C SER A 139 5.68 -10.05 6.17
N GLY A 140 4.66 -10.69 5.63
CA GLY A 140 3.82 -11.61 6.38
C GLY A 140 3.19 -12.64 5.45
N THR A 141 2.42 -13.54 6.04
CA THR A 141 1.88 -14.70 5.31
C THR A 141 0.98 -14.30 4.13
N VAL A 142 0.32 -13.13 4.21
CA VAL A 142 -0.67 -12.64 3.22
C VAL A 142 -0.04 -12.16 1.91
N PHE A 143 1.13 -11.51 1.93
CA PHE A 143 1.71 -10.93 0.70
C PHE A 143 2.18 -12.01 -0.29
N ARG A 144 2.62 -13.17 0.23
CA ARG A 144 2.98 -14.35 -0.58
C ARG A 144 1.77 -14.96 -1.30
N MET A 145 0.56 -14.72 -0.79
CA MET A 145 -0.68 -15.20 -1.41
C MET A 145 -1.06 -14.33 -2.61
N PHE A 146 -0.98 -13.00 -2.52
CA PHE A 146 -1.33 -12.10 -3.63
C PHE A 146 -0.51 -12.34 -4.90
N ALA A 147 0.80 -12.61 -4.79
CA ALA A 147 1.63 -12.95 -5.95
C ALA A 147 1.21 -14.26 -6.64
N ARG A 148 0.63 -15.23 -5.90
CA ARG A 148 0.06 -16.46 -6.48
C ARG A 148 -1.30 -16.21 -7.12
N PHE A 149 -2.10 -15.27 -6.62
CA PHE A 149 -3.38 -14.91 -7.22
C PHE A 149 -3.22 -14.10 -8.51
N ALA A 150 -2.17 -13.27 -8.61
CA ALA A 150 -1.90 -12.48 -9.82
C ALA A 150 -1.65 -13.36 -11.06
N THR A 151 -1.03 -14.53 -10.93
CA THR A 151 -0.85 -15.46 -12.05
C THR A 151 -2.17 -16.08 -12.51
N PHE A 152 -3.12 -16.36 -11.60
CA PHE A 152 -4.48 -16.79 -11.96
C PHE A 152 -5.23 -15.70 -12.74
N VAL A 153 -5.13 -14.44 -12.31
CA VAL A 153 -5.76 -13.30 -12.99
C VAL A 153 -5.18 -13.11 -14.40
N SER A 154 -3.86 -13.23 -14.57
CA SER A 154 -3.20 -13.12 -15.88
C SER A 154 -3.70 -14.18 -16.88
N GLN A 155 -3.98 -15.41 -16.44
CA GLN A 155 -4.49 -16.47 -17.32
C GLN A 155 -5.91 -16.17 -17.80
N LEU A 156 -6.77 -15.65 -16.93
CA LEU A 156 -8.12 -15.24 -17.30
C LEU A 156 -8.12 -14.05 -18.27
N ALA A 157 -7.19 -13.11 -18.11
CA ALA A 157 -7.05 -11.97 -19.01
C ALA A 157 -6.68 -12.41 -20.45
N ILE A 158 -5.85 -13.44 -20.61
CA ILE A 158 -5.50 -13.99 -21.94
C ILE A 158 -6.74 -14.61 -22.60
N VAL A 159 -7.50 -15.44 -21.86
CA VAL A 159 -8.71 -16.08 -22.39
C VAL A 159 -9.77 -15.05 -22.75
N ALA A 160 -9.97 -14.04 -21.89
CA ALA A 160 -10.87 -12.94 -22.15
C ALA A 160 -10.46 -12.16 -23.42
N ASN A 161 -9.16 -11.87 -23.58
CA ASN A 161 -8.64 -11.19 -24.77
C ASN A 161 -8.88 -12.00 -26.06
N VAL A 162 -8.66 -13.33 -26.01
CA VAL A 162 -8.92 -14.24 -27.15
C VAL A 162 -10.40 -14.27 -27.53
N ILE A 163 -11.30 -14.34 -26.54
CA ILE A 163 -12.76 -14.32 -26.78
C ILE A 163 -13.18 -12.99 -27.41
N VAL A 164 -12.68 -11.87 -26.90
CA VAL A 164 -12.94 -10.53 -27.45
C VAL A 164 -12.47 -10.46 -28.91
N LEU A 165 -11.27 -10.95 -29.20
CA LEU A 165 -10.72 -10.94 -30.57
C LEU A 165 -11.56 -11.77 -31.56
N LEU A 166 -12.05 -12.94 -31.12
CA LEU A 166 -12.94 -13.78 -31.94
C LEU A 166 -14.33 -13.17 -32.12
N SER A 167 -14.83 -12.43 -31.12
CA SER A 167 -16.11 -11.73 -31.22
C SER A 167 -16.08 -10.53 -32.15
N TYR A 168 -14.90 -9.95 -32.41
CA TYR A 168 -14.70 -8.79 -33.28
C TYR A 168 -14.58 -9.16 -34.77
N ARG A 169 -14.45 -10.46 -35.11
CA ARG A 169 -14.32 -10.94 -36.50
C ARG A 169 -15.68 -11.29 -37.13
N ARG A 170 -16.68 -10.44 -36.95
CA ARG A 170 -17.98 -10.53 -37.63
C ARG A 170 -18.42 -9.18 -38.15
#